data_AF-K0RHL5-F1
#
_entry.id   AF-K0RHL5-F1
#
_cell.length_a   1.000
_cell.length_b   1.000
_cell.length_c   1.000
_cell.angle_alpha   90.00
_cell.angle_beta   90.00
_cell.angle_gamma   90.00
#
_symmetry.space_group_name_H-M   'P 1'
#
loop_
_entity.id
_entity.type
_entity.pdbx_description
1 polymer ?
#
loop_
_entity_poly.entity_id
_entity_poly.type
_entity_poly.pdbx_seq_one_letter_code
_entity_poly.pdbx_strand_id
1 'polypeptide(L)'
;MGQINTTSDKPLTLATGPKAGAQPIMSDEPLNNSSADPKAGEDEDHQSTDEERIMEEIAKQKELIDALPDDAREGIVHRAPHEKKLEDAGPPLSENFDLALIESRLSPKMFYELRALDFLGQLEFKYQLMIEKERLARVLLKFQEVYGDLYSEPCLVCLDDVHVHAAISMTEQLFCCGGFVCKSCAGDIRESGVGLDKCPLCREVTDVKTAAENAAPLMKLAKRGVIWAQSNVG
;
A
#
# COMPACT_ATOMS: atom_id res chain seq x y z
N MET A 1 -28.79 36.32 53.98
CA MET A 1 -27.63 35.66 54.62
C MET A 1 -27.50 34.28 54.00
N GLY A 2 -26.69 34.15 52.94
CA GLY A 2 -26.42 32.88 52.26
C GLY A 2 -24.92 32.66 52.26
N GLN A 3 -24.47 31.59 52.91
CA GLN A 3 -23.05 31.25 53.02
C GLN A 3 -22.60 30.55 51.74
N ILE A 4 -21.50 31.05 51.18
CA ILE A 4 -20.81 30.54 49.99
C ILE A 4 -19.66 29.68 50.50
N ASN A 5 -19.69 28.37 50.21
CA ASN A 5 -18.60 27.45 50.55
C ASN A 5 -17.54 27.50 49.44
N THR A 6 -16.34 27.93 49.81
CA THR A 6 -15.11 27.84 49.00
C THR A 6 -14.44 26.49 49.23
N THR A 7 -14.35 25.64 48.20
CA THR A 7 -13.54 24.43 48.22
C THR A 7 -12.17 24.70 47.61
N SER A 8 -11.16 24.49 48.45
CA SER A 8 -9.73 24.64 48.24
C SER A 8 -9.17 23.70 47.16
N ASP A 9 -8.28 24.27 46.36
CA ASP A 9 -7.44 23.60 45.37
C ASP A 9 -6.57 22.49 45.97
N LYS A 10 -6.43 21.39 45.22
CA LYS A 10 -5.39 20.37 45.39
C LYS A 10 -4.38 20.52 44.25
N PRO A 11 -3.06 20.53 44.52
CA PRO A 11 -2.05 20.54 43.46
C PRO A 11 -1.90 19.15 42.86
N LEU A 12 -1.98 19.07 41.52
CA LEU A 12 -1.59 17.88 40.76
C LEU A 12 -0.06 17.77 40.72
N THR A 13 0.44 16.62 41.14
CA THR A 13 1.83 16.18 41.03
C THR A 13 2.24 15.99 39.56
N LEU A 14 3.33 16.66 39.16
CA LEU A 14 4.03 16.45 37.90
C LEU A 14 4.58 15.01 37.84
N ALA A 15 4.14 14.24 36.86
CA ALA A 15 4.81 13.02 36.43
C ALA A 15 5.90 13.37 35.42
N THR A 16 7.15 13.13 35.79
CA THR A 16 8.31 13.12 34.90
C THR A 16 8.19 11.99 33.88
N GLY A 17 8.04 12.36 32.60
CA GLY A 17 8.07 11.45 31.47
C GLY A 17 9.50 11.05 31.05
N PRO A 18 9.65 10.02 30.18
CA PRO A 18 10.93 9.38 29.91
C PRO A 18 11.84 10.19 28.99
N LYS A 19 13.12 9.91 29.21
CA LYS A 19 14.33 10.47 28.59
C LYS A 19 14.33 10.33 27.06
N ALA A 20 14.71 11.42 26.39
CA ALA A 20 14.90 11.52 24.95
C ALA A 20 15.80 10.41 24.40
N GLY A 21 15.34 9.79 23.31
CA GLY A 21 16.12 8.89 22.47
C GLY A 21 17.26 9.62 21.77
N ALA A 22 18.42 8.97 21.75
CA ALA A 22 19.64 9.44 21.13
C ALA A 22 19.44 9.68 19.62
N GLN A 23 19.98 10.80 19.13
CA GLN A 23 20.19 11.02 17.69
C GLN A 23 21.38 10.18 17.20
N PRO A 24 21.34 9.63 15.98
CA PRO A 24 22.50 9.00 15.37
C PRO A 24 23.51 10.08 14.98
N ILE A 25 24.72 9.98 15.52
CA ILE A 25 25.89 10.72 15.09
C ILE A 25 26.32 10.12 13.75
N MET A 26 26.13 10.85 12.66
CA MET A 26 26.77 10.51 11.39
C MET A 26 28.23 10.93 11.46
N SER A 27 29.11 9.94 11.50
CA SER A 27 30.56 10.13 11.43
C SER A 27 30.96 10.49 9.99
N ASP A 28 31.59 11.64 9.82
CA ASP A 28 32.27 12.03 8.59
C ASP A 28 33.52 11.16 8.40
N GLU A 29 33.46 10.22 7.45
CA GLU A 29 34.62 9.43 7.04
C GLU A 29 35.22 10.02 5.74
N PRO A 30 36.55 10.25 5.68
CA PRO A 30 37.17 10.94 4.56
C PRO A 30 37.29 10.05 3.33
N LEU A 31 36.84 10.57 2.19
CA LEU A 31 37.01 10.00 0.85
C LEU A 31 38.51 9.89 0.52
N ASN A 32 39.04 8.67 0.60
CA ASN A 32 40.36 8.35 0.07
C ASN A 32 40.23 7.90 -1.38
N ASN A 33 40.56 8.83 -2.29
CA ASN A 33 40.70 8.57 -3.71
C ASN A 33 41.94 7.70 -3.96
N SER A 34 41.76 6.42 -4.26
CA SER A 34 42.80 5.60 -4.88
C SER A 34 42.43 5.28 -6.31
N SER A 35 43.13 5.96 -7.21
CA SER A 35 43.22 5.68 -8.64
C SER A 35 44.00 4.38 -8.84
N ALA A 36 43.36 3.40 -9.47
CA ALA A 36 44.03 2.24 -10.06
C ALA A 36 43.35 1.90 -11.39
N ASP A 37 44.19 1.77 -12.42
CA ASP A 37 43.86 1.49 -13.81
C ASP A 37 43.03 0.21 -14.02
N PRO A 38 42.04 0.19 -14.94
CA PRO A 38 41.26 -1.00 -15.23
C PRO A 38 42.05 -1.94 -16.16
N LYS A 39 42.40 -3.13 -15.65
CA LYS A 39 42.81 -4.25 -16.50
C LYS A 39 41.58 -4.88 -17.12
N ALA A 40 41.55 -4.85 -18.45
CA ALA A 40 40.61 -5.56 -19.30
C ALA A 40 40.65 -7.07 -19.03
N GLY A 41 39.47 -7.65 -18.81
CA GLY A 41 39.28 -9.08 -18.68
C GLY A 41 38.13 -9.44 -17.73
N GLU A 42 36.97 -8.78 -17.89
CA GLU A 42 35.73 -9.27 -17.28
C GLU A 42 34.97 -10.03 -18.36
N ASP A 43 35.09 -11.36 -18.28
CA ASP A 43 34.13 -12.31 -18.82
C ASP A 43 32.82 -12.00 -18.08
N GLU A 44 31.99 -11.15 -18.68
CA GLU A 44 30.68 -10.83 -18.12
C GLU A 44 29.79 -12.07 -18.24
N ASP A 45 29.86 -12.93 -17.23
CA ASP A 45 28.81 -13.87 -16.91
C ASP A 45 27.52 -13.04 -16.75
N HIS A 46 26.75 -12.95 -17.84
CA HIS A 46 25.41 -12.38 -17.86
C HIS A 46 24.60 -13.14 -16.81
N GLN A 47 24.51 -12.58 -15.60
CA GLN A 47 23.62 -13.10 -14.58
C GLN A 47 22.21 -12.87 -15.11
N SER A 48 21.64 -13.93 -15.69
CA SER A 48 20.27 -13.94 -16.16
C SER A 48 19.39 -13.35 -15.07
N THR A 49 18.69 -12.28 -15.39
CA THR A 49 17.82 -11.62 -14.41
C THR A 49 16.75 -12.62 -13.93
N ASP A 50 16.21 -12.43 -12.73
CA ASP A 50 15.16 -13.31 -12.21
C ASP A 50 13.95 -13.40 -13.18
N GLU A 51 13.73 -12.36 -13.99
CA GLU A 51 12.75 -12.33 -15.07
C GLU A 51 13.10 -13.31 -16.20
N GLU A 52 14.31 -13.21 -16.75
CA GLU A 52 14.79 -14.11 -17.82
C GLU A 52 14.74 -15.57 -17.39
N ARG A 53 15.16 -15.87 -16.15
CA ARG A 53 15.10 -17.24 -15.61
C ARG A 53 13.67 -17.79 -15.57
N ILE A 54 12.70 -16.95 -15.22
CA ILE A 54 11.29 -17.37 -15.15
C ILE A 54 10.71 -17.53 -16.57
N MET A 55 11.02 -16.64 -17.50
CA MET A 55 10.59 -16.77 -18.89
C MET A 55 11.15 -18.02 -19.57
N GLU A 56 12.42 -18.34 -19.34
CA GLU A 56 13.06 -19.56 -19.86
C GLU A 56 12.41 -20.83 -19.30
N GLU A 57 12.13 -20.87 -18.00
CA GLU A 57 11.43 -22.01 -17.39
C GLU A 57 9.99 -22.15 -17.94
N ILE A 58 9.27 -21.05 -18.14
CA ILE A 58 7.94 -21.07 -18.79
C ILE A 58 8.03 -21.64 -20.20
N ALA A 59 8.99 -21.18 -21.01
CA ALA A 59 9.18 -21.65 -22.38
C ALA A 59 9.49 -23.16 -22.42
N LYS A 60 10.37 -23.61 -21.53
CA LYS A 60 10.73 -25.02 -21.39
C LYS A 60 9.54 -25.89 -20.95
N GLN A 61 8.74 -25.42 -20.00
CA GLN A 61 7.53 -26.14 -19.57
C GLN A 61 6.48 -26.22 -20.69
N LYS A 62 6.31 -25.15 -21.48
CA LYS A 62 5.42 -25.17 -22.65
C LYS A 62 5.87 -26.17 -23.71
N GLU A 63 7.15 -26.20 -24.02
CA GLU A 63 7.71 -27.18 -24.98
C GLU A 63 7.46 -28.63 -24.51
N LEU A 64 7.62 -28.92 -23.22
CA LEU A 64 7.32 -30.24 -22.66
C LEU A 64 5.83 -30.61 -22.78
N ILE A 65 4.92 -29.64 -22.65
CA ILE A 65 3.46 -29.86 -22.78
C ILE A 65 3.04 -29.97 -24.24
N ASP A 66 3.72 -29.28 -25.16
CA ASP A 66 3.46 -29.34 -26.60
C ASP A 66 4.04 -30.59 -27.25
N ALA A 67 5.11 -31.16 -26.69
CA ALA A 67 5.68 -32.44 -27.12
C ALA A 67 4.82 -33.66 -26.72
N LEU A 68 3.75 -33.47 -25.95
CA LEU A 68 2.83 -34.56 -25.58
C LEU A 68 1.99 -34.99 -26.80
N PRO A 69 1.85 -36.31 -27.05
CA PRO A 69 1.07 -36.81 -28.17
C PRO A 69 -0.42 -36.46 -28.04
N ASP A 70 -1.06 -36.13 -29.16
CA ASP A 70 -2.45 -35.62 -29.23
C ASP A 70 -3.50 -36.58 -28.63
N ASP A 71 -3.19 -37.87 -28.55
CA ASP A 71 -4.06 -38.90 -27.96
C ASP A 71 -4.29 -38.72 -26.44
N ALA A 72 -3.44 -37.94 -25.75
CA ALA A 72 -3.60 -37.56 -24.35
C ALA A 72 -4.42 -36.26 -24.15
N ARG A 73 -4.40 -35.34 -25.13
CA ARG A 73 -5.03 -34.01 -24.99
C ARG A 73 -6.57 -34.04 -25.05
N GLU A 74 -7.16 -34.94 -25.84
CA GLU A 74 -8.63 -35.05 -25.98
C GLU A 74 -9.32 -35.60 -24.71
N GLY A 75 -8.63 -36.34 -23.86
CA GLY A 75 -9.19 -36.90 -22.63
C GLY A 75 -9.47 -35.88 -21.52
N ILE A 76 -8.79 -34.73 -21.54
CA ILE A 76 -8.83 -33.72 -20.47
C ILE A 76 -9.86 -32.62 -20.79
N VAL A 77 -9.94 -32.17 -22.05
CA VAL A 77 -10.86 -31.08 -22.47
C VAL A 77 -12.32 -31.53 -22.44
N HIS A 78 -12.61 -32.82 -22.62
CA HIS A 78 -13.98 -33.35 -22.65
C HIS A 78 -14.53 -33.81 -21.29
N ARG A 79 -13.76 -33.67 -20.20
CA ARG A 79 -14.18 -34.08 -18.85
C ARG A 79 -14.44 -32.89 -17.92
N ALA A 80 -14.94 -31.77 -18.45
CA ALA A 80 -15.71 -30.86 -17.61
C ALA A 80 -16.96 -31.62 -17.11
N PRO A 81 -17.20 -31.75 -15.80
CA PRO A 81 -18.42 -32.37 -15.31
C PRO A 81 -19.59 -31.58 -15.88
N HIS A 82 -20.54 -32.28 -16.48
CA HIS A 82 -21.81 -31.73 -16.90
C HIS A 82 -22.50 -31.03 -15.70
N GLU A 83 -22.28 -29.73 -15.51
CA GLU A 83 -23.07 -28.85 -14.64
C GLU A 83 -24.41 -28.52 -15.32
N LYS A 84 -25.18 -29.55 -15.69
CA LYS A 84 -26.56 -29.35 -16.14
C LYS A 84 -27.51 -30.17 -15.29
N LYS A 85 -28.26 -29.40 -14.49
CA LYS A 85 -29.48 -29.74 -13.74
C LYS A 85 -29.29 -30.60 -12.50
N LEU A 86 -29.24 -29.94 -11.35
CA LEU A 86 -29.90 -30.38 -10.12
C LEU A 86 -30.20 -29.13 -9.27
N GLU A 87 -31.19 -28.36 -9.73
CA GLU A 87 -32.03 -27.60 -8.81
C GLU A 87 -33.03 -28.62 -8.21
N ASP A 88 -33.22 -28.59 -6.90
CA ASP A 88 -34.04 -29.51 -6.08
C ASP A 88 -33.41 -30.82 -5.58
N ALA A 89 -32.44 -30.74 -4.65
CA ALA A 89 -32.34 -31.70 -3.54
C ALA A 89 -31.34 -31.25 -2.45
N GLY A 90 -31.87 -30.75 -1.33
CA GLY A 90 -31.31 -30.95 0.02
C GLY A 90 -30.01 -30.21 0.40
N PRO A 91 -29.74 -30.08 1.72
CA PRO A 91 -28.53 -29.42 2.21
C PRO A 91 -27.27 -30.24 1.85
N PRO A 92 -26.13 -29.56 1.62
CA PRO A 92 -24.91 -30.22 1.18
C PRO A 92 -24.41 -31.17 2.27
N LEU A 93 -24.43 -32.47 1.95
CA LEU A 93 -23.64 -33.44 2.70
C LEU A 93 -22.17 -33.03 2.55
N SER A 94 -21.51 -32.88 3.70
CA SER A 94 -20.10 -32.52 3.86
C SER A 94 -19.21 -33.07 2.75
N GLU A 95 -18.64 -32.18 1.96
CA GLU A 95 -17.66 -32.43 0.90
C GLU A 95 -16.32 -32.89 1.50
N ASN A 96 -16.27 -34.11 2.01
CA ASN A 96 -15.04 -34.90 2.01
C ASN A 96 -15.04 -35.66 0.69
N PHE A 97 -14.89 -34.94 -0.42
CA PHE A 97 -14.59 -35.54 -1.71
C PHE A 97 -13.19 -36.15 -1.59
N ASP A 98 -13.15 -37.47 -1.46
CA ASP A 98 -11.95 -38.24 -1.16
C ASP A 98 -10.97 -38.12 -2.34
N LEU A 99 -10.06 -37.14 -2.28
CA LEU A 99 -9.00 -36.90 -3.28
C LEU A 99 -8.25 -38.21 -3.59
N ALA A 100 -8.07 -39.07 -2.58
CA ALA A 100 -7.46 -40.39 -2.71
C ALA A 100 -8.19 -41.32 -3.71
N LEU A 101 -9.52 -41.21 -3.85
CA LEU A 101 -10.28 -42.03 -4.78
C LEU A 101 -10.12 -41.57 -6.23
N ILE A 102 -10.00 -40.25 -6.45
CA ILE A 102 -9.66 -39.68 -7.77
C ILE A 102 -8.22 -40.06 -8.14
N GLU A 103 -7.31 -40.01 -7.16
CA GLU A 103 -5.92 -40.38 -7.34
C GLU A 103 -5.75 -41.84 -7.78
N SER A 104 -6.56 -42.75 -7.25
CA SER A 104 -6.52 -44.18 -7.62
C SER A 104 -6.96 -44.49 -9.06
N ARG A 105 -7.65 -43.55 -9.73
CA ARG A 105 -8.25 -43.75 -11.06
C ARG A 105 -7.48 -43.06 -12.19
N LEU A 106 -6.57 -42.16 -11.87
CA LEU A 106 -5.75 -41.46 -12.86
C LEU A 106 -4.52 -42.31 -13.18
N SER A 107 -4.18 -42.45 -14.47
CA SER A 107 -2.91 -43.08 -14.83
C SER A 107 -1.75 -42.21 -14.33
N PRO A 108 -0.60 -42.79 -13.97
CA PRO A 108 0.58 -42.00 -13.59
C PRO A 108 0.91 -40.91 -14.61
N LYS A 109 0.68 -41.14 -15.91
CA LYS A 109 0.88 -40.16 -16.97
C LYS A 109 0.00 -38.92 -16.80
N MET A 110 -1.30 -39.08 -16.53
CA MET A 110 -2.21 -37.95 -16.30
C MET A 110 -1.84 -37.13 -15.07
N PHE A 111 -1.27 -37.76 -14.04
CA PHE A 111 -0.78 -37.02 -12.86
C PHE A 111 0.37 -36.08 -13.19
N TYR A 112 1.34 -36.55 -14.00
CA TYR A 112 2.44 -35.69 -14.43
C TYR A 112 1.94 -34.53 -15.29
N GLU A 113 0.95 -34.76 -16.16
CA GLU A 113 0.33 -33.70 -16.99
C GLU A 113 -0.41 -32.65 -16.15
N LEU A 114 -1.27 -33.09 -15.21
CA LEU A 114 -1.96 -32.19 -14.28
C LEU A 114 -0.99 -31.36 -13.46
N ARG A 115 0.07 -31.99 -12.94
CA ARG A 115 1.12 -31.30 -12.17
C ARG A 115 1.92 -30.33 -13.04
N ALA A 116 2.23 -30.67 -14.29
CA ALA A 116 2.95 -29.80 -15.20
C ALA A 116 2.12 -28.55 -15.56
N LEU A 117 0.82 -28.72 -15.81
CA LEU A 117 -0.10 -27.60 -16.06
C LEU A 117 -0.22 -26.68 -14.84
N ASP A 118 -0.37 -27.26 -13.64
CA ASP A 118 -0.41 -26.47 -12.40
C ASP A 118 0.91 -25.69 -12.20
N PHE A 119 2.05 -26.34 -12.40
CA PHE A 119 3.36 -25.69 -12.29
C PHE A 119 3.56 -24.58 -13.32
N LEU A 120 3.16 -24.80 -14.58
CA LEU A 120 3.18 -23.77 -15.61
C LEU A 120 2.31 -22.58 -15.22
N GLY A 121 1.08 -22.83 -14.73
CA GLY A 121 0.19 -21.78 -14.24
C GLY A 121 0.79 -20.96 -13.11
N GLN A 122 1.49 -21.60 -12.17
CA GLN A 122 2.19 -20.91 -11.08
C GLN A 122 3.32 -20.01 -11.61
N LEU A 123 4.08 -20.46 -12.60
CA LEU A 123 5.15 -19.67 -13.20
C LEU A 123 4.62 -18.48 -14.00
N GLU A 124 3.58 -18.68 -14.80
CA GLU A 124 2.93 -17.60 -15.56
C GLU A 124 2.35 -16.54 -14.62
N PHE A 125 1.68 -16.95 -13.54
CA PHE A 125 1.20 -16.03 -12.51
C PHE A 125 2.34 -15.24 -11.87
N LYS A 126 3.45 -15.91 -11.53
CA LYS A 126 4.62 -15.25 -10.94
C LYS A 126 5.22 -14.22 -11.90
N TYR A 127 5.33 -14.54 -13.18
CA TYR A 127 5.81 -13.62 -14.22
C TYR A 127 4.91 -12.38 -14.35
N GLN A 128 3.59 -12.59 -14.46
CA GLN A 128 2.61 -11.50 -14.52
C GLN A 128 2.68 -10.59 -13.28
N LEU A 129 2.84 -11.17 -12.10
CA LEU A 129 2.99 -10.41 -10.86
C LEU A 129 4.24 -9.53 -10.85
N MET A 130 5.36 -10.00 -11.42
CA MET A 130 6.58 -9.19 -11.53
C MET A 130 6.39 -8.02 -12.50
N ILE A 131 5.82 -8.26 -13.68
CA ILE A 131 5.52 -7.20 -14.65
C ILE A 131 4.61 -6.14 -14.03
N GLU A 132 3.53 -6.54 -13.36
CA GLU A 132 2.61 -5.60 -12.76
C GLU A 132 3.25 -4.80 -11.62
N LYS A 133 4.13 -5.41 -10.82
CA LYS A 133 4.92 -4.68 -9.81
C LYS A 133 5.81 -3.62 -10.46
N GLU A 134 6.49 -3.95 -11.56
CA GLU A 134 7.35 -3.00 -12.28
C GLU A 134 6.52 -1.88 -12.92
N ARG A 135 5.37 -2.21 -13.52
CA ARG A 135 4.41 -1.23 -14.06
C ARG A 135 3.93 -0.28 -12.98
N LEU A 136 3.53 -0.79 -11.81
CA LEU A 136 3.11 0.02 -10.66
C LEU A 136 4.24 0.91 -10.15
N ALA A 137 5.46 0.38 -10.01
CA ALA A 137 6.62 1.16 -9.59
C ALA A 137 6.88 2.35 -10.54
N ARG A 138 6.81 2.13 -11.86
CA ARG A 138 6.94 3.20 -12.86
C ARG A 138 5.83 4.25 -12.75
N VAL A 139 4.59 3.83 -12.52
CA VAL A 139 3.46 4.76 -12.35
C VAL A 139 3.62 5.58 -11.07
N LEU A 140 4.01 4.96 -9.97
CA LEU A 140 4.24 5.63 -8.70
C LEU A 140 5.42 6.61 -8.79
N LEU A 141 6.49 6.24 -9.47
CA LEU A 141 7.63 7.14 -9.70
C LEU A 141 7.20 8.39 -10.48
N LYS A 142 6.44 8.23 -11.56
CA LYS A 142 5.89 9.38 -12.31
C LYS A 142 4.95 10.24 -11.46
N PHE A 143 4.15 9.60 -10.61
CA PHE A 143 3.29 10.33 -9.67
C PHE A 143 4.14 11.15 -8.69
N GLN A 144 5.19 10.56 -8.14
CA GLN A 144 6.12 11.21 -7.23
C GLN A 144 6.90 12.35 -7.89
N GLU A 145 7.31 12.22 -9.15
CA GLU A 145 7.93 13.29 -9.92
C GLU A 145 7.01 14.51 -10.11
N VAL A 146 5.71 14.27 -10.31
CA VAL A 146 4.73 15.34 -10.58
C VAL A 146 4.22 15.99 -9.30
N TYR A 147 3.96 15.20 -8.25
CA TYR A 147 3.27 15.64 -7.04
C TYR A 147 4.17 15.67 -5.80
N GLY A 148 5.41 15.20 -5.90
CA GLY A 148 6.31 14.98 -4.77
C GLY A 148 6.05 13.65 -4.06
N ASP A 149 6.83 13.41 -3.01
CA ASP A 149 6.70 12.22 -2.18
C ASP A 149 5.27 12.07 -1.64
N LEU A 150 4.76 10.83 -1.67
CA LEU A 150 3.48 10.51 -1.04
C LEU A 150 3.59 10.77 0.46
N TYR A 151 3.11 11.93 0.87
CA TYR A 151 3.11 12.35 2.25
C TYR A 151 1.79 12.00 2.92
N SER A 152 1.88 11.24 4.01
CA SER A 152 0.77 10.94 4.90
C SER A 152 0.92 11.65 6.23
N GLU A 153 -0.17 12.19 6.73
CA GLU A 153 -0.27 12.66 8.11
C GLU A 153 -1.50 11.99 8.77
N PRO A 154 -1.55 11.90 10.11
CA PRO A 154 -2.71 11.37 10.83
C PRO A 154 -3.87 12.38 10.93
N CYS A 155 -5.07 11.98 10.53
CA CYS A 155 -6.29 12.77 10.69
C CYS A 155 -6.45 13.21 12.15
N LEU A 156 -6.74 14.48 12.40
CA LEU A 156 -6.80 15.00 13.78
C LEU A 156 -7.96 14.48 14.63
N VAL A 157 -8.89 13.74 14.02
CA VAL A 157 -10.08 13.20 14.68
C VAL A 157 -9.96 11.69 14.84
N CYS A 158 -9.82 10.95 13.74
CA CYS A 158 -9.73 9.48 13.78
C CYS A 158 -8.30 8.94 13.92
N LEU A 159 -7.26 9.78 13.77
CA LEU A 159 -5.84 9.42 13.80
C LEU A 159 -5.39 8.46 12.67
N ASP A 160 -6.25 8.15 11.70
CA ASP A 160 -5.87 7.39 10.53
C ASP A 160 -4.97 8.22 9.59
N ASP A 161 -3.99 7.57 8.98
CA ASP A 161 -3.10 8.20 8.00
C ASP A 161 -3.85 8.60 6.73
N VAL A 162 -3.79 9.88 6.38
CA VAL A 162 -4.38 10.44 5.18
C VAL A 162 -3.30 10.93 4.23
N HIS A 163 -3.38 10.49 2.98
CA HIS A 163 -2.42 10.85 1.94
C HIS A 163 -2.76 12.24 1.37
N VAL A 164 -2.08 13.27 1.87
CA VAL A 164 -2.43 14.69 1.64
C VAL A 164 -2.27 15.10 0.17
N HIS A 165 -1.32 14.49 -0.56
CA HIS A 165 -1.08 14.76 -1.98
C HIS A 165 -1.88 13.87 -2.95
N ALA A 166 -2.52 12.79 -2.46
CA ALA A 166 -3.25 11.87 -3.34
C ALA A 166 -4.57 12.45 -3.84
N ALA A 167 -5.28 13.21 -3.00
CA ALA A 167 -6.50 13.90 -3.38
C ALA A 167 -6.84 15.02 -2.38
N ILE A 168 -6.60 16.28 -2.76
CA ILE A 168 -6.99 17.47 -1.98
C ILE A 168 -8.48 17.41 -1.60
N SER A 169 -9.32 16.77 -2.43
CA SER A 169 -10.76 16.58 -2.23
C SER A 169 -11.14 15.60 -1.11
N MET A 170 -10.17 14.89 -0.52
CA MET A 170 -10.34 13.92 0.57
C MET A 170 -9.99 14.46 1.96
N THR A 171 -9.45 15.68 2.04
CA THR A 171 -9.03 16.31 3.30
C THR A 171 -9.58 17.73 3.42
N GLU A 172 -9.90 18.15 4.65
CA GLU A 172 -10.13 19.55 4.98
C GLU A 172 -8.91 20.11 5.70
N GLN A 173 -8.25 21.09 5.09
CA GLN A 173 -7.05 21.73 5.63
C GLN A 173 -7.42 22.82 6.64
N LEU A 174 -6.76 22.81 7.79
CA LEU A 174 -6.95 23.77 8.87
C LEU A 174 -5.84 24.82 8.84
N PHE A 175 -6.08 25.90 8.10
CA PHE A 175 -5.13 27.02 7.92
C PHE A 175 -4.68 27.71 9.23
N CYS A 176 -5.36 27.50 10.36
CA CYS A 176 -4.93 28.07 11.65
C CYS A 176 -3.65 27.40 12.19
N CYS A 177 -3.57 26.08 12.09
CA CYS A 177 -2.56 25.28 12.76
C CYS A 177 -1.70 24.46 11.80
N GLY A 178 -2.14 24.30 10.55
CA GLY A 178 -1.48 23.47 9.56
C GLY A 178 -1.91 22.00 9.58
N GLY A 179 -2.88 21.62 10.43
CA GLY A 179 -3.39 20.25 10.44
C GLY A 179 -4.53 20.03 9.43
N PHE A 180 -5.10 18.83 9.41
CA PHE A 180 -6.18 18.45 8.51
C PHE A 180 -7.12 17.42 9.15
N VAL A 181 -8.30 17.29 8.57
CA VAL A 181 -9.31 16.30 8.95
C VAL A 181 -9.69 15.52 7.69
N CYS A 182 -9.84 14.19 7.79
CA CYS A 182 -10.32 13.39 6.67
C CYS A 182 -11.78 13.76 6.35
N LYS A 183 -12.18 13.58 5.09
CA LYS A 183 -13.52 13.97 4.64
C LYS A 183 -14.65 13.30 5.42
N SER A 184 -14.44 12.05 5.87
CA SER A 184 -15.42 11.34 6.71
C SER A 184 -15.64 12.09 8.02
N CYS A 185 -14.57 12.31 8.80
CA CYS A 185 -14.67 13.02 10.07
C CYS A 185 -15.17 14.47 9.89
N ALA A 186 -14.79 15.14 8.81
CA ALA A 186 -15.31 16.47 8.50
C ALA A 186 -16.82 16.43 8.23
N GLY A 187 -17.31 15.41 7.50
CA GLY A 187 -18.73 15.15 7.29
C GLY A 187 -19.46 14.88 8.60
N ASP A 188 -18.96 13.97 9.43
CA ASP A 188 -19.57 13.60 10.72
C ASP A 188 -19.72 14.82 11.64
N ILE A 189 -18.70 15.69 11.70
CA ILE A 189 -18.76 16.92 12.52
C ILE A 189 -19.82 17.89 11.97
N ARG A 190 -19.92 18.04 10.65
CA ARG A 190 -20.95 18.90 10.04
C ARG A 190 -22.36 18.37 10.28
N GLU A 191 -22.56 17.06 10.17
CA GLU A 191 -23.85 16.41 10.40
C GLU A 191 -24.27 16.43 11.86
N SER A 192 -23.31 16.37 12.80
CA SER A 192 -23.59 16.41 14.24
C SER A 192 -24.19 17.73 14.74
N GLY A 193 -24.23 18.78 13.92
CA GLY A 193 -24.73 20.11 14.29
C GLY A 193 -23.78 20.91 15.18
N VAL A 194 -22.62 20.35 15.56
CA VAL A 194 -21.56 21.09 16.26
C VAL A 194 -20.83 22.04 15.31
N GLY A 195 -20.84 21.75 14.01
CA GLY A 195 -20.17 22.54 12.98
C GLY A 195 -18.65 22.45 13.08
N LEU A 196 -17.98 22.70 11.96
CA LEU A 196 -16.54 22.98 11.94
C LEU A 196 -16.33 24.49 11.97
N ASP A 197 -17.00 25.19 12.89
CA ASP A 197 -16.86 26.65 13.03
C ASP A 197 -15.59 27.01 13.80
N LYS A 198 -15.01 26.03 14.50
CA LYS A 198 -13.74 26.15 15.21
C LYS A 198 -12.86 24.95 14.93
N CYS A 199 -11.57 25.20 14.79
CA CYS A 199 -10.57 24.15 14.68
C CYS A 199 -10.52 23.29 15.97
N PRO A 200 -10.54 21.95 15.87
CA PRO A 200 -10.47 21.06 17.03
C PRO A 200 -9.14 21.16 17.81
N LEU A 201 -8.04 21.56 17.17
CA LEU A 201 -6.75 21.73 17.82
C LEU A 201 -6.54 23.12 18.42
N CYS A 202 -6.69 24.14 17.59
CA CYS A 202 -6.26 25.51 17.92
C CYS A 202 -7.42 26.38 18.44
N ARG A 203 -8.68 25.90 18.30
CA ARG A 203 -9.93 26.62 18.61
C ARG A 203 -10.14 27.94 17.86
N GLU A 204 -9.28 28.26 16.88
CA GLU A 204 -9.47 29.40 15.99
C GLU A 204 -10.69 29.17 15.10
N VAL A 205 -11.39 30.25 14.80
CA VAL A 205 -12.60 30.23 13.99
C VAL A 205 -12.22 29.88 12.54
N THR A 206 -12.92 28.90 11.98
CA THR A 206 -12.68 28.31 10.65
C THR A 206 -13.65 28.85 9.61
N ASP A 207 -13.92 30.16 9.68
CA ASP A 207 -14.73 30.84 8.68
C ASP A 207 -14.15 30.68 7.27
N VAL A 208 -15.03 30.63 6.28
CA VAL A 208 -14.64 30.55 4.87
C VAL A 208 -13.91 31.84 4.48
N LYS A 209 -12.58 31.77 4.47
CA LYS A 209 -11.69 32.85 4.04
C LYS A 209 -11.46 32.78 2.54
N THR A 210 -11.39 33.94 1.90
CA THR A 210 -11.00 34.07 0.50
C THR A 210 -9.53 33.68 0.29
N ALA A 211 -9.13 33.38 -0.95
CA ALA A 211 -7.74 33.06 -1.28
C ALA A 211 -6.76 34.17 -0.84
N ALA A 212 -7.15 35.44 -0.96
CA ALA A 212 -6.34 36.59 -0.53
C ALA A 212 -6.15 36.62 0.99
N GLU A 213 -7.20 36.33 1.76
CA GLU A 213 -7.13 36.27 3.23
C GLU A 213 -6.30 35.08 3.73
N ASN A 214 -6.24 33.99 2.95
CA ASN A 214 -5.45 32.81 3.27
C ASN A 214 -3.97 32.92 2.91
N ALA A 215 -3.55 33.90 2.10
CA ALA A 215 -2.16 34.02 1.65
C ALA A 215 -1.17 34.24 2.81
N ALA A 216 -1.49 35.11 3.77
CA ALA A 216 -0.62 35.38 4.91
C ALA A 216 -0.52 34.19 5.90
N PRO A 217 -1.64 33.55 6.31
CA PRO A 217 -1.60 32.30 7.06
C PRO A 217 -0.80 31.19 6.36
N LEU A 218 -1.01 31.02 5.05
CA LEU A 218 -0.31 30.00 4.25
C LEU A 218 1.21 30.23 4.29
N MET A 219 1.68 31.46 4.03
CA MET A 219 3.09 31.84 4.16
C MET A 219 3.65 31.61 5.56
N LYS A 220 2.86 31.90 6.61
CA LYS A 220 3.26 31.66 8.00
C LYS A 220 3.42 30.16 8.30
N LEU A 221 2.52 29.32 7.79
CA LEU A 221 2.60 27.86 7.93
C LEU A 221 3.79 27.28 7.15
N ALA A 222 4.02 27.75 5.93
CA ALA A 222 5.17 27.33 5.13
C ALA A 222 6.50 27.63 5.84
N LYS A 223 6.64 28.85 6.42
CA LYS A 223 7.81 29.22 7.24
C LYS A 223 7.97 28.39 8.51
N ARG A 224 6.89 27.81 9.04
CA ARG A 224 6.91 26.90 10.20
C ARG A 224 7.29 25.46 9.83
N GLY A 225 7.40 25.13 8.55
CA GLY A 225 7.71 23.77 8.09
C GLY A 225 6.49 22.88 7.86
N VAL A 226 5.29 23.45 7.69
CA VAL A 226 4.11 22.64 7.35
C VAL A 226 4.21 22.24 5.87
N ILE A 227 4.35 20.94 5.61
CA ILE A 227 4.71 20.39 4.29
C ILE A 227 3.72 20.81 3.20
N TRP A 228 2.41 20.61 3.42
CA TRP A 228 1.41 21.00 2.41
C TRP A 228 1.39 22.51 2.15
N ALA A 229 1.74 23.34 3.15
CA ALA A 229 1.82 24.79 2.97
C ALA A 229 3.06 25.18 2.16
N GLN A 230 4.19 24.51 2.38
CA GLN A 230 5.41 24.70 1.59
C GLN A 230 5.18 24.35 0.12
N SER A 231 4.54 23.22 -0.17
CA SER A 231 4.23 22.81 -1.56
C SER A 231 3.33 23.81 -2.30
N ASN A 232 2.52 24.59 -1.59
CA ASN A 232 1.62 25.58 -2.21
C ASN A 232 2.27 26.95 -2.48
N VAL A 233 3.33 27.32 -1.77
CA VAL A 233 3.97 28.64 -1.92
C VAL A 233 5.12 28.66 -2.93
N GLY A 234 5.58 27.48 -3.38
CA GLY A 234 6.75 27.32 -4.26
C GLY A 234 8.06 27.61 -3.53
#